data_AF-A0A1Y1LJX9-F1
#
_entry.id   AF-A0A1Y1LJX9-F1
#
_cell.length_a   1.000
_cell.length_b   1.000
_cell.length_c   1.000
_cell.angle_alpha   90.00
_cell.angle_beta   90.00
_cell.angle_gamma   90.00
#
_symmetry.space_group_name_H-M   'P 1'
#
loop_
_entity.id
_entity.type
_entity.pdbx_description
1 polymer ?
#
loop_
_entity_poly.entity_id
_entity_poly.type
_entity_poly.pdbx_seq_one_letter_code
_entity_poly.pdbx_strand_id
1 'polypeptide(L)'
;PEFKQLWDRDFKKQTDRPLMLMLALNFCFDLEAASQADDPCQYITMGCYTAYPFSRGNIHITSKDPAAPPSFNTGFLSHPADVKKQLWAYKKQREIFRRTNCYGGEMA
;
A
#
# COMPACT_ATOMS: atom_id res chain seq x y z
N PRO A 1 -15.50 14.28 -5.73
CA PRO A 1 -16.40 13.99 -6.88
C PRO A 1 -15.94 12.80 -7.74
N GLU A 2 -14.73 12.86 -8.29
CA GLU A 2 -14.16 11.83 -9.18
C GLU A 2 -14.09 10.42 -8.54
N PHE A 3 -13.55 10.30 -7.33
CA PHE A 3 -13.50 9.00 -6.62
C PHE A 3 -14.89 8.42 -6.37
N LYS A 4 -15.90 9.27 -6.13
CA LYS A 4 -17.28 8.82 -5.93
C LYS A 4 -17.86 8.19 -7.19
N GLN A 5 -17.57 8.75 -8.37
CA GLN A 5 -18.00 8.15 -9.64
C GLN A 5 -17.37 6.77 -9.86
N LEU A 6 -16.07 6.64 -9.57
CA LEU A 6 -15.37 5.35 -9.63
C LEU A 6 -15.94 4.34 -8.63
N TRP A 7 -16.22 4.78 -7.40
CA TRP A 7 -16.89 3.98 -6.38
C TRP A 7 -18.27 3.49 -6.84
N ASP A 8 -19.12 4.41 -7.31
CA ASP A 8 -20.47 4.13 -7.76
C ASP A 8 -20.48 3.12 -8.93
N ARG A 9 -19.47 3.19 -9.81
CA ARG A 9 -19.29 2.26 -10.94
C ARG A 9 -18.78 0.89 -10.49
N ASP A 10 -17.71 0.84 -9.70
CA ASP A 10 -16.89 -0.37 -9.55
C ASP A 10 -17.07 -1.12 -8.22
N PHE A 11 -17.60 -0.46 -7.19
CA PHE A 11 -17.63 -0.99 -5.82
C PHE A 11 -19.01 -0.94 -5.18
N LYS A 12 -19.85 0.08 -5.46
CA LYS A 12 -21.13 0.28 -4.75
C LYS A 12 -22.05 -0.94 -4.73
N LYS A 13 -22.06 -1.74 -5.80
CA LYS A 13 -22.89 -2.94 -5.93
C LYS A 13 -22.11 -4.25 -5.72
N GLN A 14 -20.81 -4.16 -5.47
CA GLN A 14 -19.93 -5.33 -5.32
C GLN A 14 -19.64 -5.55 -3.83
N THR A 15 -20.23 -6.60 -3.25
CA THR A 15 -20.14 -6.88 -1.81
C THR A 15 -18.89 -7.68 -1.43
N ASP A 16 -18.23 -8.29 -2.41
CA ASP A 16 -17.06 -9.16 -2.27
C ASP A 16 -15.75 -8.48 -2.73
N ARG A 17 -15.84 -7.23 -3.19
CA ARG A 17 -14.72 -6.49 -3.77
C ARG A 17 -14.13 -5.48 -2.77
N PRO A 18 -13.04 -5.80 -2.05
CA PRO A 18 -12.45 -4.86 -1.10
C PRO A 18 -11.80 -3.67 -1.80
N LEU A 19 -11.93 -2.49 -1.21
CA LEU A 19 -11.21 -1.29 -1.67
C LEU A 19 -9.71 -1.34 -1.32
N MET A 20 -9.41 -1.88 -0.14
CA MET A 20 -8.08 -1.92 0.47
C MET A 20 -7.96 -3.18 1.31
N LEU A 21 -6.78 -3.78 1.28
CA LEU A 21 -6.36 -4.85 2.18
C LEU A 21 -5.42 -4.22 3.23
N MET A 22 -5.67 -4.51 4.50
CA MET A 22 -4.83 -4.07 5.62
C MET A 22 -4.31 -5.30 6.35
N LEU A 23 -3.00 -5.40 6.51
CA LEU A 23 -2.33 -6.54 7.14
C LEU A 23 -1.48 -6.05 8.30
N ALA A 24 -1.62 -6.67 9.47
CA ALA A 24 -0.71 -6.49 10.58
C ALA A 24 0.37 -7.57 10.52
N LEU A 25 1.63 -7.15 10.40
CA LEU A 25 2.79 -8.02 10.34
C LEU A 25 3.63 -7.80 11.59
N ASN A 26 3.88 -8.85 12.38
CA ASN A 26 4.84 -8.81 13.50
C ASN A 26 6.28 -8.83 12.98
N PHE A 27 6.65 -7.74 12.31
CA PHE A 27 7.90 -7.56 11.59
C PHE A 27 8.12 -6.06 11.33
N CYS A 28 9.38 -5.60 11.40
CA CYS A 28 9.78 -4.27 10.94
C CYS A 28 10.34 -4.36 9.52
N PHE A 29 9.72 -3.68 8.55
CA PHE A 29 10.32 -3.57 7.21
C PHE A 29 11.53 -2.63 7.16
N ASP A 30 11.62 -1.69 8.11
CA ASP A 30 12.78 -0.83 8.26
C ASP A 30 13.82 -1.54 9.14
N LEU A 31 14.59 -2.41 8.51
CA LEU A 31 15.64 -3.19 9.18
C LEU A 31 16.77 -2.30 9.69
N GLU A 32 17.02 -1.18 9.02
CA GLU A 32 18.04 -0.22 9.46
C GLU A 32 17.60 0.46 10.76
N ALA A 33 16.40 1.04 10.79
CA ALA A 33 15.85 1.64 12.01
C ALA A 33 15.71 0.63 13.16
N ALA A 34 15.31 -0.60 12.86
CA ALA A 34 15.21 -1.66 13.87
C ALA A 34 16.58 -2.06 14.45
N SER A 35 17.64 -2.01 13.64
CA SER A 35 19.01 -2.36 14.08
C SER A 35 19.71 -1.26 14.88
N GLN A 36 19.26 -0.01 14.75
CA GLN A 36 19.81 1.15 15.47
C GLN A 36 19.10 1.43 16.80
N ALA A 37 18.08 0.65 17.17
CA ALA A 37 17.42 0.79 18.45
C ALA A 37 18.37 0.37 19.59
N ASP A 38 18.57 1.27 20.57
CA ASP A 38 19.44 1.03 21.73
C ASP A 38 18.98 -0.18 22.58
N ASP A 39 17.68 -0.49 22.57
CA ASP A 39 17.07 -1.64 23.23
C ASP A 39 16.30 -2.51 22.22
N PRO A 40 16.21 -3.85 22.45
CA PRO A 40 15.47 -4.76 21.59
C PRO A 40 13.96 -4.40 21.58
N CYS A 41 13.56 -3.70 20.52
CA CYS A 41 12.18 -3.28 20.31
C CYS A 41 11.41 -4.30 19.46
N GLN A 42 10.12 -4.46 19.77
CA GLN A 42 9.18 -5.23 18.95
C GLN A 42 8.37 -4.29 18.07
N TYR A 43 8.23 -4.63 16.80
CA TYR A 43 7.55 -3.79 15.82
C TYR A 43 6.44 -4.57 15.14
N ILE A 44 5.34 -3.86 14.88
CA ILE A 44 4.32 -4.32 13.95
C ILE A 44 4.22 -3.32 12.81
N THR A 45 4.36 -3.82 11.58
CA THR A 45 4.08 -3.01 10.40
C THR A 45 2.65 -3.24 9.93
N MET A 46 1.91 -2.15 9.72
CA MET A 46 0.63 -2.18 9.06
C MET A 46 0.84 -1.98 7.54
N GLY A 47 0.65 -3.05 6.76
CA GLY A 47 0.72 -3.02 5.30
C GLY A 47 -0.63 -2.70 4.68
N CYS A 48 -0.67 -1.73 3.75
CA CYS A 48 -1.87 -1.34 3.02
C CYS A 48 -1.70 -1.56 1.51
N TYR A 49 -2.55 -2.39 0.91
CA TYR A 49 -2.50 -2.70 -0.51
C TYR A 49 -3.86 -2.49 -1.18
N THR A 50 -3.90 -1.66 -2.22
CA THR A 50 -5.10 -1.48 -3.04
C THR A 50 -5.31 -2.72 -3.90
N ALA A 51 -6.40 -3.46 -3.67
CA ALA A 51 -6.71 -4.68 -4.42
C ALA A 51 -7.01 -4.42 -5.91
N TYR A 52 -7.61 -3.26 -6.21
CA TYR A 52 -8.00 -2.88 -7.57
C TYR A 52 -7.52 -1.45 -7.88
N PRO A 53 -6.24 -1.27 -8.24
CA PRO A 53 -5.73 0.04 -8.64
C PRO A 53 -6.29 0.45 -10.01
N PHE A 54 -6.47 1.76 -10.20
CA PHE A 54 -6.82 2.36 -11.48
C PHE A 54 -5.59 2.67 -12.34
N SER A 55 -4.46 2.91 -11.68
CA SER A 55 -3.16 3.14 -12.29
C SER A 55 -2.74 1.97 -13.19
N ARG A 56 -2.06 2.26 -14.31
CA ARG A 56 -1.58 1.27 -15.27
C ARG A 56 -0.15 1.57 -15.69
N GLY A 57 0.67 0.54 -15.76
CA GLY A 57 2.04 0.57 -16.27
C GLY A 57 2.17 -0.06 -17.65
N ASN A 58 3.39 -0.20 -18.13
CA ASN A 58 3.72 -0.94 -19.35
C ASN A 58 5.15 -1.48 -19.31
N ILE A 59 5.40 -2.51 -20.12
CA ILE A 59 6.72 -3.11 -20.29
C ILE A 59 6.93 -3.47 -21.76
N HIS A 60 8.08 -3.11 -22.33
CA HIS A 60 8.41 -3.38 -23.73
C HIS A 60 9.87 -3.76 -23.89
N ILE A 61 10.16 -4.70 -24.79
CA ILE A 61 11.54 -5.03 -25.17
C ILE A 61 12.22 -3.81 -25.81
N THR A 62 13.52 -3.66 -25.55
CA THR A 62 14.34 -2.57 -26.11
C THR A 62 15.27 -3.07 -27.21
N SER A 63 15.50 -4.39 -27.28
CA SER A 63 16.37 -5.03 -28.26
C SER A 63 15.94 -6.48 -28.54
N LYS A 64 16.65 -7.16 -29.45
CA LYS A 64 16.49 -8.60 -29.72
C LYS A 64 17.27 -9.49 -28.74
N ASP A 65 18.21 -8.92 -27.98
CA ASP A 65 18.97 -9.67 -26.99
C ASP A 65 18.05 -9.99 -25.79
N PRO A 66 17.79 -11.28 -25.48
CA PRO A 66 16.94 -11.66 -24.37
C PRO A 66 17.50 -11.29 -22.99
N ALA A 67 18.79 -10.97 -22.89
CA ALA A 67 19.41 -10.50 -21.65
C ALA A 67 19.31 -8.98 -21.46
N ALA A 68 18.93 -8.22 -22.50
CA ALA A 68 18.82 -6.78 -22.41
C ALA A 68 17.64 -6.36 -21.51
N PRO A 69 17.82 -5.37 -20.61
CA PRO A 69 16.75 -4.90 -19.75
C PRO A 69 15.62 -4.27 -20.57
N PRO A 70 14.34 -4.57 -20.25
CA PRO A 70 13.21 -3.97 -20.93
C PRO A 70 13.01 -2.51 -20.49
N SER A 71 12.31 -1.73 -21.31
CA SER A 71 11.74 -0.46 -20.87
C SER A 71 10.55 -0.76 -19.98
N PHE A 72 10.63 -0.34 -18.71
CA PHE A 72 9.63 -0.67 -17.71
C PHE A 72 9.09 0.58 -17.02
N ASN A 73 7.77 0.72 -17.07
CA ASN A 73 7.03 1.72 -16.31
C ASN A 73 6.03 1.01 -15.40
N THR A 74 6.24 1.10 -14.09
CA THR A 74 5.32 0.51 -13.10
C THR A 74 3.93 1.15 -13.14
N GLY A 75 3.87 2.43 -13.51
CA GLY A 75 2.66 3.23 -13.50
C GLY A 75 2.08 3.43 -12.09
N PHE A 76 2.79 3.09 -11.02
CA PHE A 76 2.24 3.17 -9.66
C PHE A 76 1.77 4.58 -9.33
N LEU A 77 0.56 4.67 -8.76
CA LEU A 77 -0.06 5.93 -8.33
C LEU A 77 -0.28 6.97 -9.44
N SER A 78 -0.15 6.59 -10.72
CA SER A 78 -0.41 7.46 -11.87
C SER A 78 -1.87 7.94 -11.95
N HIS A 79 -2.81 7.18 -11.39
CA HIS A 79 -4.21 7.60 -11.30
C HIS A 79 -4.49 8.21 -9.91
N PRO A 80 -5.00 9.46 -9.82
CA PRO A 80 -5.15 10.19 -8.55
C PRO A 80 -6.09 9.51 -7.54
N ALA A 81 -7.06 8.74 -8.03
CA ALA A 81 -7.91 7.90 -7.18
C ALA A 81 -7.13 6.91 -6.31
N ASP A 82 -6.01 6.35 -6.77
CA ASP A 82 -5.25 5.38 -5.99
C ASP A 82 -4.48 6.04 -4.84
N VAL A 83 -3.99 7.27 -5.03
CA VAL A 83 -3.41 8.09 -3.94
C VAL A 83 -4.46 8.37 -2.87
N LYS A 84 -5.70 8.72 -3.27
CA LYS A 84 -6.80 8.96 -2.32
C LYS A 84 -7.13 7.72 -1.49
N LYS A 85 -7.13 6.52 -2.10
CA LYS A 85 -7.31 5.24 -1.38
C LYS A 85 -6.22 5.05 -0.33
N GLN A 86 -4.96 5.28 -0.69
CA GLN A 86 -3.82 5.11 0.21
C GLN A 86 -3.83 6.10 1.38
N LEU A 87 -4.19 7.36 1.14
CA LEU A 87 -4.33 8.35 2.21
C LEU A 87 -5.44 7.99 3.22
N TRP A 88 -6.57 7.46 2.73
CA TRP A 88 -7.62 6.94 3.61
C TRP A 88 -7.12 5.72 4.39
N ALA A 89 -6.43 4.80 3.72
CA ALA A 89 -5.91 3.59 4.32
C ALA A 89 -4.91 3.89 5.44
N TYR A 90 -3.97 4.81 5.22
CA TYR A 90 -3.02 5.29 6.24
C TYR A 90 -3.73 5.76 7.51
N LYS A 91 -4.71 6.65 7.37
CA LYS A 91 -5.46 7.18 8.54
C LYS A 91 -6.23 6.07 9.24
N LYS A 92 -6.87 5.19 8.46
CA LYS A 92 -7.74 4.13 8.98
C LYS A 92 -6.93 3.05 9.69
N GLN A 93 -5.82 2.58 9.10
CA GLN A 93 -4.96 1.58 9.72
C GLN A 93 -4.35 2.10 11.03
N ARG A 94 -3.92 3.38 11.04
CA ARG A 94 -3.32 4.02 12.22
C ARG A 94 -4.32 4.07 13.36
N GLU A 95 -5.57 4.45 13.07
CA GLU A 95 -6.63 4.48 14.07
C GLU A 95 -7.01 3.09 14.58
N ILE A 96 -7.04 2.07 13.71
CA ILE A 96 -7.26 0.68 14.13
C ILE A 96 -6.15 0.24 15.08
N PHE A 97 -4.89 0.48 14.70
CA PHE A 97 -3.75 -0.03 15.44
C PHE A 97 -3.55 0.68 16.79
N ARG A 98 -3.82 1.99 16.87
CA ARG A 98 -3.79 2.76 18.14
C ARG A 98 -4.75 2.25 19.22
N ARG A 99 -5.69 1.37 18.87
CA ARG A 99 -6.70 0.79 19.77
C ARG A 99 -6.41 -0.66 20.15
N THR A 100 -5.27 -1.22 19.74
CA THR A 100 -4.87 -2.57 20.12
C THR A 100 -4.10 -2.54 21.45
N ASN A 101 -4.07 -3.69 22.13
CA ASN A 101 -3.32 -3.83 23.39
C ASN A 101 -1.79 -3.83 23.19
N CYS A 102 -1.31 -3.99 21.96
CA CYS A 102 0.12 -3.99 21.63
C CYS A 102 0.62 -2.64 21.11
N TYR A 103 -0.21 -1.60 21.09
CA TYR A 103 0.22 -0.26 20.68
C TYR A 103 1.15 0.36 21.73
N GLY A 104 2.45 0.42 21.42
CA GLY A 104 3.46 1.06 22.25
C GLY A 104 3.87 2.47 21.80
N GLY A 105 3.40 2.92 20.63
CA GLY A 105 3.84 4.17 20.01
C GLY A 105 3.98 4.03 18.50
N GLU A 106 4.43 5.10 17.86
CA GLU A 106 4.72 5.16 16.43
C GLU A 106 6.18 5.57 16.26
N MET A 107 6.90 4.95 15.32
CA MET A 107 8.26 5.38 14.99
C MET A 107 8.22 6.79 14.35
N ALA A 108 9.11 7.66 14.79
CA ALA A 108 9.21 9.07 14.36
C ALA A 108 10.29 9.25 13.28
#